data_AF-A0A2P6QJS5-F1
#
_entry.id   AF-A0A2P6QJS5-F1
#
_cell.length_a   1.000
_cell.length_b   1.000
_cell.length_c   1.000
_cell.angle_alpha   90.00
_cell.angle_beta   90.00
_cell.angle_gamma   90.00
#
_symmetry.space_group_name_H-M   'P 1'
#
loop_
_entity.id
_entity.type
_entity.pdbx_description
1 polymer ?
#
loop_
_entity_poly.entity_id
_entity_poly.type
_entity_poly.pdbx_seq_one_letter_code
_entity_poly.pdbx_strand_id
1 'polypeptide(L)'
;METLTLFFTLAAATSLYFFWFYLLARKLTGPKVWPVVGSLPVLFTNRNRIHDWIASNLRATGGSSTYQTCTIALPFLARKQGLFTVTCHPKNIEHILRTRFDNYPKGPSWQAAFHDLLGEGIFNSDGETWLIQRKTAALEFTTRTLRQAMARWVNRTIRNRLWCILDKAAKDHTAVDLQDLLLRLTFDNICGLTFGKMLII
;
A
#
# COMPACT_ATOMS: atom_id res chain seq x y z
N MET A 1 -31.52 -43.61 0.11
CA MET A 1 -32.16 -42.38 -0.42
C MET A 1 -31.40 -41.12 0.00
N GLU A 2 -30.89 -41.06 1.23
CA GLU A 2 -30.15 -39.90 1.77
C GLU A 2 -28.83 -39.59 1.04
N THR A 3 -28.09 -40.60 0.58
CA THR A 3 -26.85 -40.38 -0.18
C THR A 3 -27.12 -39.74 -1.54
N LEU A 4 -28.19 -40.16 -2.21
CA LEU A 4 -28.59 -39.62 -3.51
C LEU A 4 -29.04 -38.15 -3.40
N THR A 5 -29.82 -37.82 -2.36
CA THR A 5 -30.24 -36.44 -2.11
C THR A 5 -29.04 -35.55 -1.77
N LEU A 6 -28.07 -36.04 -1.00
CA LEU A 6 -26.81 -35.32 -0.74
C LEU A 6 -26.00 -35.06 -2.02
N PHE A 7 -25.93 -36.03 -2.93
CA PHE A 7 -25.25 -35.85 -4.22
C PHE A 7 -25.93 -34.76 -5.07
N PHE A 8 -27.27 -34.76 -5.15
CA PHE A 8 -28.01 -33.75 -5.91
C PHE A 8 -27.90 -32.35 -5.30
N THR A 9 -27.91 -32.21 -3.98
CA THR A 9 -27.74 -30.90 -3.34
C THR A 9 -26.33 -30.35 -3.52
N LEU A 10 -25.29 -31.19 -3.43
CA LEU A 10 -23.91 -30.80 -3.73
C LEU A 10 -23.72 -30.39 -5.20
N ALA A 11 -24.31 -31.15 -6.13
CA ALA A 11 -24.27 -30.83 -7.56
C ALA A 11 -24.99 -29.50 -7.86
N ALA A 12 -26.15 -29.26 -7.25
CA ALA A 12 -26.88 -28.00 -7.40
C ALA A 12 -26.10 -26.82 -6.80
N ALA A 13 -25.50 -26.98 -5.62
CA ALA A 13 -24.72 -25.94 -4.95
C ALA A 13 -23.46 -25.56 -5.74
N THR A 14 -22.74 -26.55 -6.28
CA THR A 14 -21.56 -26.31 -7.14
C THR A 14 -21.95 -25.63 -8.44
N SER A 15 -23.03 -26.07 -9.10
CA SER A 15 -23.55 -25.41 -10.30
C SER A 15 -23.95 -23.95 -10.05
N LEU A 16 -24.67 -23.68 -8.94
CA LEU A 16 -25.04 -22.32 -8.54
C LEU A 16 -23.80 -21.45 -8.26
N TYR A 17 -22.77 -22.00 -7.62
CA TYR A 17 -21.51 -21.31 -7.39
C TYR A 17 -20.80 -20.97 -8.70
N PHE A 18 -20.67 -21.92 -9.63
CA PHE A 18 -20.03 -21.67 -10.92
C PHE A 18 -20.82 -20.68 -11.77
N PHE A 19 -22.15 -20.73 -11.73
CA PHE A 19 -23.01 -19.74 -12.40
C PHE A 19 -22.79 -18.34 -11.83
N TRP A 20 -22.78 -18.20 -10.51
CA TRP A 20 -22.46 -16.94 -9.84
C TRP A 20 -21.05 -16.44 -10.17
N PHE A 21 -20.05 -17.32 -10.12
CA PHE A 21 -18.65 -17.00 -10.44
C PHE A 21 -18.50 -16.57 -11.91
N TYR A 22 -19.20 -17.22 -12.82
CA TYR A 22 -19.22 -16.84 -14.24
C TYR A 22 -19.78 -15.43 -14.43
N LEU A 23 -20.90 -15.10 -13.76
CA LEU A 23 -21.46 -13.75 -13.79
C LEU A 23 -20.50 -12.70 -13.16
N LEU A 24 -19.79 -13.06 -12.09
CA LEU A 24 -18.79 -12.20 -11.48
C LEU A 24 -17.60 -11.97 -12.42
N ALA A 25 -17.02 -13.04 -12.96
CA ALA A 25 -15.86 -12.98 -13.84
C ALA A 25 -16.11 -12.15 -15.10
N ARG A 26 -17.33 -12.19 -15.66
CA ARG A 26 -17.71 -11.34 -16.81
C ARG A 26 -17.74 -9.85 -16.49
N LYS A 27 -17.94 -9.46 -15.23
CA LYS A 27 -17.95 -8.05 -14.81
C LYS A 27 -16.55 -7.50 -14.56
N LEU A 28 -15.56 -8.37 -14.33
CA LEU A 28 -14.21 -7.97 -14.00
C LEU A 28 -13.40 -7.72 -15.28
N THR A 29 -12.86 -6.52 -15.40
CA THR A 29 -12.02 -6.08 -16.53
C THR A 29 -10.53 -6.31 -16.31
N GLY A 30 -10.15 -6.79 -15.13
CA GLY A 30 -8.76 -6.97 -14.70
C GLY A 30 -8.14 -8.33 -15.05
N PRO A 31 -7.01 -8.67 -14.41
CA PRO A 31 -6.28 -9.91 -14.66
C PRO A 31 -7.12 -11.16 -14.35
N LYS A 32 -6.75 -12.28 -14.98
CA LYS A 32 -7.46 -13.57 -14.88
C LYS A 32 -7.77 -13.93 -13.43
N VAL A 33 -9.06 -14.13 -13.16
CA VAL A 33 -9.59 -14.51 -11.85
C VAL A 33 -9.89 -16.00 -11.87
N TRP A 34 -9.43 -16.72 -10.85
CA TRP A 34 -9.65 -18.16 -10.70
C TRP A 34 -10.77 -18.41 -9.69
N PRO A 35 -11.52 -19.53 -9.81
CA PRO A 35 -12.46 -19.95 -8.79
C PRO A 35 -11.76 -20.05 -7.43
N VAL A 36 -12.43 -19.61 -6.37
CA VAL A 36 -11.93 -19.58 -4.97
C VAL A 36 -10.77 -18.61 -4.73
N VAL A 37 -9.61 -18.79 -5.37
CA VAL A 37 -8.36 -18.05 -5.10
C VAL A 37 -8.23 -16.73 -5.85
N GLY A 38 -9.20 -16.37 -6.68
CA GLY A 38 -9.25 -15.07 -7.35
C GLY A 38 -8.01 -14.78 -8.20
N SER A 39 -7.51 -13.54 -8.11
CA SER A 39 -6.29 -13.07 -8.77
C SER A 39 -5.01 -13.23 -7.92
N LEU A 40 -5.10 -13.82 -6.71
CA LEU A 40 -3.95 -14.02 -5.83
C LEU A 40 -2.80 -14.79 -6.49
N PRO A 41 -3.01 -15.91 -7.20
CA PRO A 41 -1.90 -16.63 -7.83
C PRO A 41 -1.13 -15.78 -8.83
N VAL A 42 -1.84 -14.92 -9.56
CA VAL A 42 -1.25 -14.00 -10.55
C VAL A 42 -0.44 -12.90 -9.85
N LEU A 43 -0.93 -12.42 -8.71
CA LEU A 43 -0.21 -11.46 -7.87
C LEU A 43 1.09 -12.05 -7.32
N PHE A 44 1.05 -13.29 -6.79
CA PHE A 44 2.22 -13.97 -6.25
C PHE A 44 3.27 -14.26 -7.33
N THR A 45 2.85 -14.68 -8.51
CA THR A 45 3.75 -14.96 -9.64
C THR A 45 4.47 -13.68 -10.11
N ASN A 46 3.79 -12.53 -10.08
CA ASN A 46 4.34 -11.25 -10.51
C ASN A 46 4.90 -10.39 -9.37
N ARG A 47 5.11 -10.96 -8.17
CA ARG A 47 5.52 -10.19 -6.97
C ARG A 47 6.79 -9.36 -7.17
N ASN A 48 7.77 -9.87 -7.92
CA ASN A 48 9.04 -9.21 -8.18
C ASN A 48 8.91 -8.03 -9.16
N ARG A 49 7.79 -7.93 -9.88
CA ARG A 49 7.53 -6.93 -10.93
C ARG A 49 6.13 -6.33 -10.76
N ILE A 50 5.66 -6.23 -9.51
CA ILE A 50 4.26 -5.92 -9.21
C ILE A 50 3.82 -4.56 -9.78
N HIS A 51 4.69 -3.55 -9.71
CA HIS A 51 4.42 -2.21 -10.24
C HIS A 51 4.32 -2.21 -11.76
N ASP A 52 5.27 -2.84 -12.45
CA ASP A 52 5.26 -2.96 -13.91
C ASP A 52 4.04 -3.76 -14.39
N TRP A 53 3.70 -4.82 -13.67
CA TRP A 53 2.52 -5.63 -13.94
C TRP A 53 1.23 -4.83 -13.79
N ILE A 54 1.04 -4.10 -12.69
CA ILE A 54 -0.12 -3.22 -12.49
C ILE A 54 -0.19 -2.16 -13.60
N ALA A 55 0.94 -1.52 -13.92
CA ALA A 55 1.01 -0.51 -14.97
C ALA A 55 0.63 -1.09 -16.35
N SER A 56 1.09 -2.30 -16.66
CA SER A 56 0.72 -2.99 -17.91
C SER A 56 -0.78 -3.28 -17.99
N ASN A 57 -1.40 -3.74 -16.90
CA ASN A 57 -2.85 -3.98 -16.85
C ASN A 57 -3.66 -2.68 -17.03
N LEU A 58 -3.22 -1.59 -16.41
CA LEU A 58 -3.86 -0.28 -16.57
C LEU A 58 -3.78 0.21 -18.02
N ARG A 59 -2.62 0.08 -18.67
CA ARG A 59 -2.43 0.42 -20.09
C ARG A 59 -3.30 -0.45 -21.00
N ALA A 60 -3.42 -1.74 -20.71
CA ALA A 60 -4.27 -2.67 -21.46
C ALA A 60 -5.76 -2.31 -21.38
N THR A 61 -6.18 -1.57 -20.35
CA THR A 61 -7.57 -1.13 -20.19
C THR A 61 -7.92 0.13 -21.02
N GLY A 62 -6.96 0.64 -21.80
CA GLY A 62 -7.16 1.77 -22.70
C GLY A 62 -7.62 3.05 -22.01
N GLY A 63 -8.59 3.74 -22.61
CA GLY A 63 -9.06 5.06 -22.16
C GLY A 63 -9.69 5.09 -20.77
N SER A 64 -10.19 3.96 -20.25
CA SER A 64 -10.74 3.90 -18.89
C SER A 64 -9.64 3.92 -17.82
N SER A 65 -8.42 3.46 -18.14
CA SER A 65 -7.25 3.48 -17.23
C SER A 65 -7.57 2.97 -15.82
N THR A 66 -8.53 2.03 -15.73
CA THR A 66 -9.14 1.53 -14.50
C THR A 66 -9.56 0.09 -14.72
N TYR A 67 -9.09 -0.83 -13.89
CA TYR A 67 -9.52 -2.22 -13.92
C TYR A 67 -10.03 -2.68 -12.57
N GLN A 68 -10.92 -3.68 -12.58
CA GLN A 68 -11.43 -4.32 -11.38
C GLN A 68 -10.95 -5.76 -11.30
N THR A 69 -10.52 -6.19 -10.13
CA THR A 69 -10.05 -7.56 -9.87
C THR A 69 -10.62 -8.08 -8.56
N CYS A 70 -10.56 -9.39 -8.36
CA CYS A 70 -11.02 -10.03 -7.14
C CYS A 70 -9.94 -10.94 -6.58
N THR A 71 -9.46 -10.69 -5.35
CA THR A 71 -8.42 -11.53 -4.72
C THR A 71 -9.00 -12.83 -4.18
N ILE A 72 -10.23 -12.82 -3.66
CA ILE A 72 -10.89 -14.02 -3.13
C ILE A 72 -12.31 -14.13 -3.70
N ALA A 73 -12.53 -15.13 -4.54
CA ALA A 73 -13.79 -15.34 -5.26
C ALA A 73 -14.75 -16.27 -4.49
N LEU A 74 -15.01 -15.94 -3.22
CA LEU A 74 -16.00 -16.60 -2.37
C LEU A 74 -17.23 -15.71 -2.22
N PRO A 75 -18.48 -16.18 -2.35
CA PRO A 75 -19.66 -15.31 -2.51
C PRO A 75 -19.83 -14.24 -1.42
N PHE A 76 -19.58 -14.61 -0.16
CA PHE A 76 -19.68 -13.68 0.97
C PHE A 76 -18.43 -12.80 1.12
N LEU A 77 -17.24 -13.36 0.90
CA LEU A 77 -15.97 -12.66 1.08
C LEU A 77 -15.64 -11.72 -0.08
N ALA A 78 -15.97 -12.12 -1.31
CA ALA A 78 -15.79 -11.36 -2.54
C ALA A 78 -16.52 -10.02 -2.49
N ARG A 79 -17.74 -10.01 -1.93
CA ARG A 79 -18.58 -8.80 -1.85
C ARG A 79 -18.16 -7.84 -0.74
N LYS A 80 -17.58 -8.35 0.36
CA LYS A 80 -17.18 -7.50 1.51
C LYS A 80 -15.74 -7.01 1.43
N GLN A 81 -14.79 -7.82 0.97
CA GLN A 81 -13.35 -7.51 1.04
C GLN A 81 -12.54 -8.04 -0.16
N GLY A 82 -13.16 -8.80 -1.06
CA GLY A 82 -12.44 -9.44 -2.15
C GLY A 82 -12.35 -8.61 -3.42
N LEU A 83 -13.13 -7.54 -3.59
CA LEU A 83 -13.15 -6.72 -4.82
C LEU A 83 -12.19 -5.53 -4.70
N PHE A 84 -11.27 -5.42 -5.65
CA PHE A 84 -10.29 -4.34 -5.73
C PHE A 84 -10.46 -3.58 -7.05
N THR A 85 -10.50 -2.25 -6.96
CA THR A 85 -10.50 -1.37 -8.13
C THR A 85 -9.17 -0.64 -8.17
N VAL A 86 -8.46 -0.74 -9.29
CA VAL A 86 -7.17 -0.07 -9.50
C VAL A 86 -7.36 0.94 -10.62
N THR A 87 -7.01 2.20 -10.38
CA THR A 87 -7.20 3.32 -11.31
C THR A 87 -5.96 4.20 -11.38
N CYS A 88 -5.58 4.62 -12.58
CA CYS A 88 -4.65 5.74 -12.79
C CYS A 88 -5.31 6.95 -13.48
N HIS A 89 -6.62 6.91 -13.70
CA HIS A 89 -7.34 8.01 -14.33
C HIS A 89 -7.39 9.25 -13.40
N PRO A 90 -6.98 10.44 -13.86
CA PRO A 90 -6.80 11.62 -12.99
C PRO A 90 -8.09 12.05 -12.30
N LYS A 91 -9.24 12.01 -12.98
CA LYS A 91 -10.55 12.33 -12.37
C LYS A 91 -10.93 11.37 -11.23
N ASN A 92 -10.57 10.09 -11.34
CA ASN A 92 -10.86 9.11 -10.29
C ASN A 92 -9.93 9.33 -9.09
N ILE A 93 -8.66 9.65 -9.35
CA ILE A 93 -7.68 9.99 -8.30
C ILE A 93 -8.14 11.25 -7.56
N GLU A 94 -8.56 12.30 -8.26
CA GLU A 94 -9.10 13.51 -7.64
C GLU A 94 -10.36 13.20 -6.82
N HIS A 95 -11.26 12.38 -7.36
CA HIS A 95 -12.46 11.98 -6.63
C HIS A 95 -12.13 11.27 -5.31
N ILE A 96 -11.20 10.31 -5.33
CA ILE A 96 -10.84 9.51 -4.16
C ILE A 96 -10.01 10.32 -3.16
N LEU A 97 -9.03 11.10 -3.62
CA LEU A 97 -8.06 11.76 -2.74
C LEU A 97 -8.46 13.19 -2.33
N ARG A 98 -9.43 13.81 -3.01
CA ARG A 98 -9.80 15.21 -2.78
C ARG A 98 -11.30 15.42 -2.61
N THR A 99 -12.12 15.03 -3.59
CA THR A 99 -13.55 15.42 -3.61
C THR A 99 -14.41 14.61 -2.65
N ARG A 100 -14.15 13.31 -2.51
CA ARG A 100 -14.95 12.36 -1.71
C ARG A 100 -14.05 11.49 -0.85
N PHE A 101 -13.02 12.08 -0.26
CA PHE A 101 -12.05 11.36 0.58
C PHE A 101 -12.73 10.58 1.72
N ASP A 102 -13.73 11.17 2.36
CA ASP A 102 -14.46 10.55 3.48
C ASP A 102 -15.22 9.27 3.12
N ASN A 103 -15.48 9.06 1.82
CA ASN A 103 -16.17 7.87 1.32
C ASN A 103 -15.24 6.66 1.14
N TYR A 104 -13.92 6.84 1.32
CA TYR A 104 -12.91 5.80 1.17
C TYR A 104 -12.07 5.65 2.45
N PRO A 105 -12.68 5.30 3.60
CA PRO A 105 -11.92 5.06 4.82
C PRO A 105 -11.00 3.83 4.64
N LYS A 106 -9.84 3.85 5.30
CA LYS A 106 -8.94 2.67 5.33
C LYS A 106 -9.63 1.49 6.02
N GLY A 107 -10.48 1.79 6.99
CA GLY A 107 -11.40 0.85 7.60
C GLY A 107 -10.80 0.06 8.77
N PRO A 108 -11.64 -0.67 9.52
CA PRO A 108 -11.28 -1.27 10.80
C PRO A 108 -10.20 -2.36 10.67
N SER A 109 -10.13 -3.07 9.55
CA SER A 109 -9.09 -4.09 9.32
C SER A 109 -7.70 -3.49 9.17
N TRP A 110 -7.59 -2.34 8.49
CA TRP A 110 -6.33 -1.60 8.40
C TRP A 110 -5.98 -1.01 9.77
N GLN A 111 -6.97 -0.44 10.46
CA GLN A 111 -6.81 0.12 11.80
C GLN A 111 -6.27 -0.88 12.79
N ALA A 112 -6.86 -2.08 12.85
CA ALA A 112 -6.42 -3.16 13.74
C ALA A 112 -5.02 -3.67 13.38
N ALA A 113 -4.71 -3.84 12.09
CA ALA A 113 -3.41 -4.35 11.64
C ALA A 113 -2.25 -3.40 11.98
N PHE A 114 -2.49 -2.09 11.99
CA PHE A 114 -1.48 -1.07 12.28
C PHE A 114 -1.63 -0.44 13.66
N HIS A 115 -2.59 -0.88 14.48
CA HIS A 115 -2.84 -0.32 15.81
C HIS A 115 -1.61 -0.45 16.72
N ASP A 116 -0.99 -1.63 16.75
CA ASP A 116 0.16 -1.88 17.65
C ASP A 116 1.42 -1.10 17.24
N LEU A 117 1.54 -0.75 15.96
CA LEU A 117 2.70 -0.03 15.42
C LEU A 117 2.50 1.49 15.40
N LEU A 118 1.31 1.95 15.00
CA LEU A 118 1.01 3.36 14.69
C LEU A 118 -0.04 3.97 15.65
N GLY A 119 -0.63 3.18 16.53
CA GLY A 119 -1.67 3.61 17.47
C GLY A 119 -2.86 4.25 16.75
N GLU A 120 -3.43 5.30 17.36
CA GLU A 120 -4.42 6.20 16.73
C GLU A 120 -3.76 7.37 15.97
N GLY A 121 -2.50 7.18 15.54
CA GLY A 121 -1.73 8.22 14.86
C GLY A 121 -2.26 8.56 13.46
N ILE A 122 -1.62 9.57 12.85
CA ILE A 122 -2.03 10.17 11.56
C ILE A 122 -2.13 9.17 10.40
N PHE A 123 -1.46 8.03 10.51
CA PHE A 123 -1.47 7.00 9.48
C PHE A 123 -2.63 6.01 9.67
N ASN A 124 -3.16 5.90 10.89
CA ASN A 124 -4.20 4.94 11.25
C ASN A 124 -5.58 5.57 11.41
N SER A 125 -5.66 6.87 11.70
CA SER A 125 -6.93 7.60 11.75
C SER A 125 -7.57 7.78 10.36
N ASP A 126 -8.90 7.91 10.34
CA ASP A 126 -9.73 8.21 9.18
C ASP A 126 -10.57 9.48 9.42
N GLY A 127 -11.05 10.13 8.36
CA GLY A 127 -11.97 11.28 8.43
C GLY A 127 -11.42 12.53 9.12
N GLU A 128 -12.25 13.19 9.94
CA GLU A 128 -11.91 14.45 10.63
C GLU A 128 -10.70 14.33 11.56
N THR A 129 -10.57 13.21 12.29
CA THR A 129 -9.41 12.96 13.17
C THR A 129 -8.10 12.97 12.38
N TRP A 130 -8.11 12.33 11.21
CA TRP A 130 -6.98 12.36 10.29
C TRP A 130 -6.70 13.77 9.76
N LEU A 131 -7.75 14.51 9.38
CA LEU A 131 -7.61 15.86 8.84
C LEU A 131 -6.98 16.82 9.87
N ILE A 132 -7.47 16.78 11.12
CA ILE A 132 -6.94 17.58 12.23
C ILE A 132 -5.49 17.22 12.49
N GLN A 133 -5.18 15.93 12.64
CA GLN A 133 -3.82 15.46 12.89
C GLN A 133 -2.86 15.83 11.74
N ARG A 134 -3.29 15.67 10.48
CA ARG A 134 -2.51 16.05 9.30
C ARG A 134 -2.27 17.56 9.25
N LYS A 135 -3.28 18.37 9.59
CA LYS A 135 -3.15 19.84 9.61
C LYS A 135 -2.18 20.29 10.70
N THR A 136 -2.28 19.72 11.89
CA THR A 136 -1.36 19.99 13.01
C THR A 136 0.07 19.57 12.66
N ALA A 137 0.27 18.35 12.15
CA ALA A 137 1.60 17.90 11.73
C ALA A 137 2.17 18.77 10.60
N ALA A 138 1.37 19.10 9.58
CA ALA A 138 1.81 19.96 8.48
C ALA A 138 2.23 21.36 8.97
N LEU A 139 1.54 21.92 9.97
CA LEU A 139 1.91 23.19 10.58
C LEU A 139 3.27 23.10 11.28
N GLU A 140 3.48 22.07 12.10
CA GLU A 140 4.76 21.81 12.76
C GLU A 140 5.90 21.67 11.74
N PHE A 141 5.67 20.92 10.65
CA PHE A 141 6.63 20.73 9.55
C PHE A 141 6.87 21.96 8.67
N THR A 142 5.96 22.92 8.63
CA THR A 142 6.12 24.17 7.86
C THR A 142 6.68 25.31 8.69
N THR A 143 6.78 25.16 10.01
CA THR A 143 7.41 26.16 10.87
C THR A 143 8.88 26.37 10.47
N ARG A 144 9.25 27.62 10.20
CA ARG A 144 10.61 28.02 9.78
C ARG A 144 11.70 27.45 10.70
N THR A 145 11.42 27.37 11.99
CA THR A 145 12.33 26.85 13.02
C THR A 145 12.60 25.36 12.84
N LEU A 146 11.57 24.54 12.60
CA LEU A 146 11.74 23.10 12.38
C LEU A 146 12.44 22.83 11.06
N ARG A 147 12.10 23.56 9.98
CA ARG A 147 12.79 23.44 8.69
C ARG A 147 14.27 23.80 8.79
N GLN A 148 14.62 24.83 9.56
CA GLN A 148 16.01 25.20 9.83
C GLN A 148 16.72 24.18 10.73
N ALA A 149 16.03 23.61 11.72
CA ALA A 149 16.57 22.54 12.56
C ALA A 149 16.86 21.29 11.73
N MET A 150 15.92 20.84 10.90
CA MET A 150 16.09 19.73 9.95
C MET A 150 17.28 19.97 9.01
N ALA A 151 17.33 21.13 8.35
CA ALA A 151 18.41 21.44 7.42
C ALA A 151 19.79 21.45 8.11
N ARG A 152 19.88 21.99 9.32
CA ARG A 152 21.12 21.96 10.12
C ARG A 152 21.51 20.53 10.49
N TRP A 153 20.54 19.73 10.91
CA TRP A 153 20.79 18.35 11.33
C TRP A 153 21.25 17.47 10.16
N VAL A 154 20.52 17.51 9.05
CA VAL A 154 20.87 16.79 7.82
C VAL A 154 22.26 17.21 7.31
N ASN A 155 22.55 18.52 7.26
CA ASN A 155 23.88 18.99 6.85
C ASN A 155 25.00 18.48 7.75
N ARG A 156 24.75 18.44 9.06
CA ARG A 156 25.72 17.91 10.03
C ARG A 156 25.95 16.42 9.82
N THR A 157 24.88 15.64 9.66
CA THR A 157 24.99 14.18 9.44
C THR A 157 25.67 13.87 8.12
N ILE A 158 25.39 14.62 7.06
CA ILE A 158 26.06 14.45 5.77
C ILE A 158 27.55 14.74 5.90
N ARG A 159 27.93 15.90 6.43
CA ARG A 159 29.34 16.32 6.53
C ARG A 159 30.17 15.42 7.43
N ASN A 160 29.61 15.05 8.59
CA ASN A 160 30.38 14.37 9.62
C ASN A 160 30.37 12.85 9.48
N ARG A 161 29.47 12.28 8.68
CA ARG A 161 29.28 10.83 8.60
C ARG A 161 29.21 10.31 7.18
N LEU A 162 28.19 10.72 6.43
CA LEU A 162 28.01 10.22 5.06
C LEU A 162 29.25 10.49 4.22
N TRP A 163 29.78 11.71 4.29
CA TRP A 163 30.97 12.11 3.55
C TRP A 163 32.21 11.33 3.99
N CYS A 164 32.39 11.13 5.30
CA CYS A 164 33.54 10.37 5.84
C CYS A 164 33.49 8.90 5.43
N ILE A 165 32.31 8.28 5.43
CA ILE A 165 32.13 6.88 5.03
C ILE A 165 32.41 6.72 3.53
N LEU A 166 31.88 7.62 2.70
CA LEU A 166 32.10 7.58 1.25
C LEU A 166 33.55 7.90 0.88
N ASP A 167 34.18 8.88 1.54
CA ASP A 167 35.59 9.24 1.32
C ASP A 167 36.53 8.09 1.70
N LYS A 168 36.27 7.43 2.85
CA LYS A 168 37.02 6.25 3.26
C LYS A 168 36.84 5.11 2.25
N ALA A 169 35.60 4.82 1.85
CA ALA A 169 35.34 3.75 0.90
C ALA A 169 35.96 4.02 -0.48
N ALA A 170 35.99 5.28 -0.92
CA ALA A 170 36.64 5.68 -2.15
C ALA A 170 38.16 5.46 -2.09
N LYS A 171 38.81 5.82 -0.97
CA LYS A 171 40.25 5.60 -0.74
C LYS A 171 40.61 4.12 -0.64
N ASP A 172 39.77 3.35 0.03
CA ASP A 172 39.99 1.92 0.25
C ASP A 172 39.52 1.07 -0.95
N HIS A 173 38.98 1.70 -2.01
CA HIS A 173 38.37 1.06 -3.18
C HIS A 173 37.33 -0.02 -2.82
N THR A 174 36.59 0.19 -1.73
CA THR A 174 35.57 -0.74 -1.24
C THR A 174 34.19 -0.37 -1.75
N ALA A 175 33.39 -1.37 -2.14
CA ALA A 175 31.98 -1.17 -2.46
C ALA A 175 31.18 -0.79 -1.21
N VAL A 176 30.21 0.10 -1.37
CA VAL A 176 29.29 0.54 -0.31
C VAL A 176 27.86 0.25 -0.74
N ASP A 177 27.10 -0.39 0.14
CA ASP A 177 25.66 -0.52 -0.04
C ASP A 177 24.97 0.81 0.29
N LEU A 178 24.54 1.52 -0.76
CA LEU A 178 23.83 2.78 -0.62
C LEU A 178 22.44 2.60 0.02
N GLN A 179 21.80 1.44 -0.14
CA GLN A 179 20.48 1.21 0.44
C GLN A 179 20.56 1.15 1.97
N ASP A 180 21.50 0.36 2.49
CA ASP A 180 21.75 0.28 3.94
C ASP A 180 22.21 1.65 4.49
N LEU A 181 23.16 2.30 3.81
CA LEU A 181 23.71 3.58 4.27
C LEU A 181 22.65 4.69 4.32
N LEU A 182 21.81 4.82 3.28
CA LEU A 182 20.76 5.84 3.25
C LEU A 182 19.61 5.53 4.22
N LEU A 183 19.34 4.25 4.49
CA LEU A 183 18.35 3.84 5.49
C LEU A 183 18.83 4.26 6.89
N ARG A 184 20.08 3.94 7.26
CA ARG A 184 20.68 4.37 8.52
C ARG A 184 20.74 5.89 8.63
N LEU A 185 21.06 6.58 7.53
CA LEU A 185 21.12 8.04 7.49
C LEU A 185 19.75 8.67 7.76
N THR A 186 18.70 8.12 7.13
CA THR A 186 17.33 8.56 7.35
C THR A 186 16.92 8.37 8.80
N PHE A 187 17.23 7.21 9.38
CA PHE A 187 16.93 6.91 10.78
C PHE A 187 17.63 7.89 11.74
N ASP A 188 18.93 8.10 11.58
CA ASP A 188 19.69 9.03 12.42
C ASP A 188 19.22 10.47 12.30
N ASN A 189 18.79 10.89 11.10
CA ASN A 189 18.24 12.22 10.89
C ASN A 189 16.89 12.40 11.59
N ILE A 190 16.01 11.40 11.53
CA ILE A 190 14.72 11.43 12.24
C ILE A 190 14.97 11.42 13.75
N CYS A 191 15.74 10.47 14.26
CA CYS A 191 16.00 10.33 15.70
C CYS A 191 16.73 11.52 16.28
N GLY A 192 17.70 12.10 15.58
CA GLY A 192 18.40 13.27 16.10
C GLY A 192 17.57 14.55 16.00
N LEU A 193 16.60 14.64 15.10
CA LEU A 193 15.61 15.73 15.11
C LEU A 193 14.62 15.58 16.28
N THR A 194 14.14 14.36 16.55
CA THR A 194 13.09 14.11 17.56
C THR A 194 13.63 13.99 18.99
N PHE A 195 14.81 13.39 19.17
CA PHE A 195 15.40 13.07 20.47
C PHE A 195 16.71 13.81 20.75
N GLY A 196 17.22 14.60 19.80
CA GLY A 196 18.47 15.35 19.96
C GLY A 196 19.75 14.51 19.98
N LYS A 197 19.67 13.20 19.70
CA LYS A 197 20.80 12.27 19.66
C LYS A 197 20.77 11.38 18.41
N MET A 198 21.95 11.10 17.86
CA MET A 198 22.14 10.11 16.79
C MET A 198 22.28 8.72 17.42
N LEU A 199 21.80 7.66 16.75
CA LEU A 199 21.66 6.32 17.35
C LEU A 199 22.46 5.23 16.64
N ILE A 200 22.74 5.35 15.33
CA ILE A 200 23.18 4.20 14.52
C ILE A 200 24.52 4.39 13.83
N ILE A 201 24.71 5.48 13.08
CA ILE A 201 25.98 5.71 12.36
C ILE A 201 26.99 6.30 13.36
#